data_AF-A0A5C7LUE5-F1
#
_entry.id   AF-A0A5C7LUE5-F1
#
_cell.length_a   1.000
_cell.length_b   1.000
_cell.length_c   1.000
_cell.angle_alpha   90.00
_cell.angle_beta   90.00
_cell.angle_gamma   90.00
#
_symmetry.space_group_name_H-M   'P 1'
#
loop_
_entity.id
_entity.type
_entity.pdbx_description
1 polymer ?
#
loop_
_entity_poly.entity_id
_entity_poly.type
_entity_poly.pdbx_seq_one_letter_code
_entity_poly.pdbx_strand_id
1 'polypeptide(L)'
;MADEREAALARIEDEGDIRLSELVTLPRGERVRRLRAAAVQHRSRPGRPLTHDVIEDFLAGLRSGLCVDDAASLAGCAQSPLYKRRDKDPSFAKAWDIAYAAGSAPLERRVQQIGLTGDAGSMATVRALEIGLRARHGSLAHPRQAAPAATAEMRKHADGSQSFTVSIGSPGAH
;
A
#
# COMPACT_ATOMS: atom_id res chain seq x y z
N MET A 1 30.57 26.05 1.93
CA MET A 1 30.36 24.76 2.63
C MET A 1 29.01 24.69 3.37
N ALA A 2 28.41 25.80 3.81
CA ALA A 2 27.01 25.83 4.28
C ALA A 2 25.98 25.91 3.13
N ASP A 3 26.36 26.58 2.04
CA ASP A 3 25.50 26.94 0.90
C ASP A 3 24.91 25.75 0.10
N GLU A 4 25.68 24.67 -0.10
CA GLU A 4 25.21 23.52 -0.90
C GLU A 4 24.24 22.60 -0.14
N ARG A 5 24.34 22.57 1.19
CA ARG A 5 23.41 21.83 2.06
C ARG A 5 22.08 22.56 2.19
N GLU A 6 22.12 23.88 2.25
CA GLU A 6 20.92 24.73 2.29
C GLU A 6 20.23 24.76 0.92
N ALA A 7 20.99 24.77 -0.18
CA ALA A 7 20.43 24.62 -1.53
C ALA A 7 19.89 23.21 -1.84
N ALA A 8 20.45 22.15 -1.23
CA ALA A 8 19.91 20.79 -1.33
C ALA A 8 18.63 20.61 -0.50
N LEU A 9 18.52 21.30 0.64
CA LEU A 9 17.29 21.37 1.42
C LEU A 9 16.22 22.19 0.69
N ALA A 10 16.57 23.35 0.10
CA ALA A 10 15.66 24.21 -0.65
C ALA A 10 15.11 23.56 -1.94
N ARG A 11 15.87 22.69 -2.63
CA ARG A 11 15.36 21.91 -3.77
C ARG A 11 14.35 20.82 -3.37
N ILE A 12 14.28 20.47 -2.09
CA ILE A 12 13.27 19.56 -1.53
C ILE A 12 11.98 20.35 -1.15
N GLU A 13 12.02 21.69 -1.15
CA GLU A 13 10.90 22.52 -0.66
C GLU A 13 9.90 22.98 -1.73
N ASP A 14 10.13 22.68 -3.02
CA ASP A 14 9.30 23.17 -4.15
C ASP A 14 8.41 22.10 -4.82
N GLU A 15 8.43 20.85 -4.34
CA GLU A 15 7.47 19.83 -4.79
C GLU A 15 6.43 19.60 -3.69
N GLY A 16 5.17 19.42 -4.07
CA GLY A 16 4.04 19.10 -3.18
C GLY A 16 4.15 17.75 -2.45
N ASP A 17 5.35 17.38 -2.00
CA ASP A 17 5.68 16.23 -1.19
C ASP A 17 5.24 16.48 0.24
N ILE A 18 4.25 15.70 0.67
CA ILE A 18 3.79 15.71 2.04
C ILE A 18 4.93 15.22 2.93
N ARG A 19 5.54 16.13 3.70
CA ARG A 19 6.59 15.77 4.66
C ARG A 19 6.03 14.79 5.68
N LEU A 20 6.67 13.63 5.80
CA LEU A 20 6.30 12.60 6.78
C LEU A 20 6.29 13.15 8.23
N SER A 21 7.10 14.18 8.51
CA SER A 21 7.14 14.90 9.79
C SER A 21 5.85 15.70 10.08
N GLU A 22 5.23 16.31 9.07
CA GLU A 22 3.97 17.06 9.21
C GLU A 22 2.76 16.14 9.47
N LEU A 23 2.89 14.87 9.10
CA LEU A 23 1.83 13.87 9.28
C LEU A 23 1.86 13.19 10.65
N VAL A 24 2.91 13.38 11.46
CA VAL A 24 3.07 12.72 12.76
C VAL A 24 1.96 13.12 13.74
N THR A 25 1.50 14.37 13.68
CA THR A 25 0.46 14.93 14.56
C THR A 25 -0.96 14.52 14.14
N LEU A 26 -1.16 14.04 12.91
CA LEU A 26 -2.47 13.65 12.44
C LEU A 26 -2.92 12.31 13.02
N PRO A 27 -4.24 12.12 13.25
CA PRO A 27 -4.80 10.81 13.50
C PRO A 27 -4.36 9.84 12.42
N ARG A 28 -3.95 8.63 12.83
CA ARG A 28 -3.35 7.63 11.95
C ARG A 28 -4.15 7.37 10.67
N GLY A 29 -5.48 7.27 10.77
CA GLY A 29 -6.35 7.03 9.61
C GLY A 29 -6.27 8.15 8.57
N GLU A 30 -6.19 9.41 9.01
CA GLU A 30 -6.07 10.56 8.13
C GLU A 30 -4.68 10.64 7.50
N ARG A 31 -3.63 10.37 8.28
CA ARG A 31 -2.25 10.26 7.78
C ARG A 31 -2.14 9.21 6.67
N VAL A 32 -2.64 7.99 6.91
CA VAL A 32 -2.62 6.92 5.89
C VAL A 32 -3.41 7.33 4.65
N ARG A 33 -4.58 7.98 4.82
CA ARG A 33 -5.41 8.44 3.69
C ARG A 33 -4.68 9.49 2.84
N ARG A 34 -4.02 10.47 3.46
CA ARG A 34 -3.23 11.50 2.76
C ARG A 34 -2.01 10.92 2.07
N LEU A 35 -1.26 10.06 2.76
CA LEU A 35 -0.11 9.38 2.19
C LEU A 35 -0.49 8.52 0.98
N ARG A 36 -1.63 7.84 1.04
CA ARG A 36 -2.14 7.07 -0.09
C ARG A 36 -2.56 7.95 -1.25
N ALA A 37 -3.18 9.10 -0.99
CA ALA A 37 -3.51 10.07 -2.04
C ALA A 37 -2.24 10.60 -2.73
N ALA A 38 -1.19 10.92 -1.97
CA ALA A 38 0.11 11.28 -2.54
C ALA A 38 0.71 10.12 -3.35
N ALA A 39 0.73 8.90 -2.81
CA ALA A 39 1.23 7.73 -3.52
C ALA A 39 0.54 7.53 -4.89
N VAL A 40 -0.78 7.73 -4.97
CA VAL A 40 -1.52 7.68 -6.25
C VAL A 40 -1.03 8.73 -7.24
N GLN A 41 -0.72 9.94 -6.80
CA GLN A 41 -0.19 11.00 -7.65
C GLN A 41 1.21 10.66 -8.19
N HIS A 42 2.04 9.95 -7.42
CA HIS A 42 3.40 9.57 -7.84
C HIS A 42 3.48 8.32 -8.72
N ARG A 43 2.45 7.47 -8.79
CA ARG A 43 2.44 6.24 -9.60
C ARG A 43 2.72 6.42 -11.09
N SER A 44 2.46 7.62 -11.63
CA SER A 44 2.68 7.94 -13.05
C SER A 44 4.10 8.42 -13.35
N ARG A 45 4.95 8.65 -12.33
CA ARG A 45 6.31 9.15 -12.53
C ARG A 45 7.27 8.01 -12.88
N PRO A 46 8.29 8.25 -13.75
CA PRO A 46 9.33 7.26 -14.00
C PRO A 46 10.08 6.95 -12.70
N GLY A 47 10.35 5.67 -12.46
CA GLY A 47 10.95 5.21 -11.21
C GLY A 47 12.36 5.74 -11.00
N ARG A 48 12.64 6.27 -9.80
CA ARG A 48 13.96 6.68 -9.35
C ARG A 48 14.86 5.45 -9.14
N PRO A 49 16.19 5.58 -9.35
CA PRO A 49 17.14 4.56 -8.92
C PRO A 49 17.01 4.28 -7.41
N LEU A 50 17.30 3.05 -7.00
CA LEU A 50 17.20 2.64 -5.60
C LEU A 50 18.40 3.19 -4.79
N THR A 51 18.35 4.48 -4.46
CA THR A 51 19.32 5.17 -3.60
C THR A 51 19.00 4.93 -2.12
N HIS A 52 19.92 5.35 -1.24
CA HIS A 52 19.70 5.29 0.20
C HIS A 52 18.46 6.09 0.63
N ASP A 53 18.29 7.30 0.09
CA ASP A 53 17.13 8.17 0.43
C ASP A 53 15.80 7.51 0.04
N VAL A 54 15.73 6.92 -1.16
CA VAL A 54 14.54 6.19 -1.63
C VAL A 54 14.23 4.99 -0.72
N ILE A 55 15.26 4.31 -0.21
CA ILE A 55 15.11 3.21 0.75
C ILE A 55 14.54 3.73 2.08
N GLU A 56 15.04 4.84 2.60
CA GLU A 56 14.56 5.42 3.86
C GLU A 56 13.12 5.92 3.74
N ASP A 57 12.77 6.59 2.64
CA ASP A 57 11.40 7.04 2.36
C ASP A 57 10.43 5.85 2.28
N PHE A 58 10.85 4.79 1.59
CA PHE A 58 10.09 3.54 1.51
C PHE A 58 9.86 2.93 2.91
N LEU A 59 10.91 2.79 3.72
CA LEU A 59 10.81 2.25 5.09
C LEU A 59 9.95 3.14 5.98
N ALA A 60 10.00 4.46 5.81
CA ALA A 60 9.17 5.41 6.53
C ALA A 60 7.68 5.32 6.12
N GLY A 61 7.39 5.07 4.84
CA GLY A 61 6.05 4.74 4.35
C GLY A 61 5.48 3.49 5.01
N LEU A 62 6.28 2.42 5.10
CA LEU A 62 5.88 1.19 5.80
C LEU A 62 5.62 1.42 7.30
N ARG A 63 6.52 2.13 8.00
CA ARG A 63 6.34 2.50 9.43
C ARG A 63 5.06 3.30 9.66
N SER A 64 4.65 4.10 8.68
CA SER A 64 3.42 4.89 8.72
C SER A 64 2.15 4.05 8.49
N GLY A 65 2.29 2.80 8.04
CA GLY A 65 1.19 1.87 7.83
C GLY A 65 0.70 1.77 6.38
N LEU A 66 1.48 2.26 5.40
CA LEU A 66 1.20 2.01 4.00
C LEU A 66 1.47 0.55 3.63
N CYS A 67 0.77 0.05 2.61
CA CYS A 67 1.16 -1.20 1.96
C CYS A 67 2.43 -0.99 1.11
N VAL A 68 3.07 -2.09 0.72
CA VAL A 68 4.33 -2.05 -0.06
C VAL A 68 4.17 -1.28 -1.38
N ASP A 69 3.03 -1.44 -2.08
CA ASP A 69 2.75 -0.72 -3.33
C ASP A 69 2.72 0.80 -3.12
N ASP A 70 1.97 1.24 -2.10
CA ASP A 70 1.79 2.66 -1.81
C ASP A 70 3.09 3.28 -1.27
N ALA A 71 3.83 2.56 -0.43
CA ALA A 71 5.13 3.00 0.08
C ALA A 71 6.18 3.12 -1.05
N ALA A 72 6.25 2.16 -1.97
CA ALA A 72 7.15 2.23 -3.12
C ALA A 72 6.79 3.37 -4.07
N SER A 73 5.49 3.57 -4.31
CA SER A 73 4.98 4.67 -5.13
C SER A 73 5.31 6.03 -4.51
N LEU A 74 5.14 6.17 -3.20
CA LEU A 74 5.49 7.39 -2.46
C LEU A 74 7.00 7.66 -2.50
N ALA A 75 7.83 6.64 -2.36
CA ALA A 75 9.28 6.75 -2.51
C ALA A 75 9.73 6.97 -3.97
N GLY A 76 8.79 6.96 -4.93
CA GLY A 76 9.05 7.17 -6.34
C GLY A 76 9.83 6.03 -7.00
N CYS A 77 9.67 4.78 -6.55
CA CYS A 77 10.40 3.64 -7.10
C CYS A 77 9.50 2.43 -7.42
N ALA A 78 10.00 1.54 -8.28
CA ALA A 78 9.32 0.28 -8.58
C ALA A 78 9.57 -0.76 -7.48
N GLN A 79 8.60 -1.66 -7.28
CA GLN A 79 8.72 -2.72 -6.28
C GLN A 79 9.75 -3.81 -6.62
N SER A 80 9.92 -4.13 -7.90
CA SER A 80 10.80 -5.24 -8.30
C SER A 80 12.24 -5.04 -7.82
N PRO A 81 12.87 -3.84 -7.97
CA PRO A 81 14.15 -3.53 -7.33
C PRO A 81 14.18 -3.71 -5.81
N LEU A 82 13.12 -3.32 -5.11
CA LEU A 82 13.02 -3.45 -3.64
C LEU A 82 13.03 -4.92 -3.20
N TYR A 83 12.24 -5.79 -3.83
CA TYR A 83 12.28 -7.23 -3.53
C TYR A 83 13.63 -7.85 -3.89
N LYS A 84 14.21 -7.51 -5.04
CA LYS A 84 15.56 -7.98 -5.41
C LYS A 84 16.63 -7.55 -4.41
N ARG A 85 16.51 -6.34 -3.84
CA ARG A 85 17.42 -5.87 -2.78
C ARG A 85 17.18 -6.64 -1.48
N ARG A 86 15.93 -6.89 -1.11
CA ARG A 86 15.56 -7.68 0.07
C ARG A 86 16.15 -9.08 0.04
N ASP A 87 16.15 -9.74 -1.11
CA ASP A 87 16.73 -11.09 -1.24
C ASP A 87 18.26 -11.10 -1.11
N LYS A 88 18.93 -10.00 -1.49
CA LYS A 88 20.39 -9.89 -1.52
C LYS A 88 21.00 -9.27 -0.27
N ASP A 89 20.22 -8.48 0.47
CA ASP A 89 20.68 -7.70 1.62
C ASP A 89 19.86 -8.07 2.88
N PRO A 90 20.40 -8.96 3.73
CA PRO A 90 19.74 -9.35 4.97
C PRO A 90 19.47 -8.19 5.93
N SER A 91 20.30 -7.13 5.90
CA SER A 91 20.12 -5.97 6.76
C SER A 91 18.90 -5.15 6.34
N PHE A 92 18.74 -4.95 5.04
CA PHE A 92 17.55 -4.31 4.46
C PHE A 92 16.30 -5.16 4.67
N ALA A 93 16.38 -6.50 4.54
CA ALA A 93 15.26 -7.38 4.85
C ALA A 93 14.79 -7.23 6.30
N LYS A 94 15.73 -7.20 7.26
CA LYS A 94 15.41 -6.97 8.67
C LYS A 94 14.79 -5.59 8.90
N ALA A 95 15.33 -4.54 8.27
CA ALA A 95 14.80 -3.19 8.39
C ALA A 95 13.38 -3.08 7.83
N TRP A 96 13.11 -3.75 6.71
CA TRP A 96 11.78 -3.87 6.12
C TRP A 96 10.80 -4.54 7.08
N ASP A 97 11.17 -5.70 7.63
CA ASP A 97 10.29 -6.46 8.51
C ASP A 97 9.95 -5.67 9.79
N ILE A 98 10.94 -4.97 10.36
CA ILE A 98 10.72 -4.05 11.49
C ILE A 98 9.78 -2.91 11.10
N ALA A 99 10.01 -2.27 9.96
CA ALA A 99 9.19 -1.16 9.48
C ALA A 99 7.74 -1.60 9.22
N TYR A 100 7.56 -2.74 8.57
CA TYR A 100 6.26 -3.33 8.29
C TYR A 100 5.52 -3.68 9.58
N ALA A 101 6.19 -4.34 10.54
CA ALA A 101 5.60 -4.67 11.83
C ALA A 101 5.22 -3.42 12.65
N ALA A 102 6.05 -2.37 12.62
CA ALA A 102 5.73 -1.09 13.27
C ALA A 102 4.46 -0.46 12.66
N GLY A 103 4.31 -0.59 11.33
CA GLY A 103 3.10 -0.22 10.61
C GLY A 103 1.90 -1.11 10.98
N SER A 104 2.01 -2.43 10.94
CA SER A 104 0.85 -3.32 11.08
C SER A 104 0.38 -3.51 12.53
N ALA A 105 1.29 -3.51 13.51
CA ALA A 105 0.98 -3.87 14.89
C ALA A 105 -0.17 -3.06 15.53
N PRO A 106 -0.29 -1.72 15.32
CA PRO A 106 -1.43 -0.97 15.83
C PRO A 106 -2.77 -1.38 15.20
N LEU A 107 -2.77 -1.79 13.92
CA LEU A 107 -3.98 -2.26 13.23
C LEU A 107 -4.40 -3.63 13.76
N GLU A 108 -3.44 -4.54 13.90
CA GLU A 108 -3.67 -5.87 14.48
C GLU A 108 -4.24 -5.77 15.89
N ARG A 109 -3.67 -4.88 16.74
CA ARG A 109 -4.18 -4.62 18.09
C ARG A 109 -5.61 -4.10 18.06
N ARG A 110 -5.93 -3.18 17.14
CA ARG A 110 -7.28 -2.60 17.04
C ARG A 110 -8.32 -3.65 16.61
N VAL A 111 -7.97 -4.46 15.63
CA VAL A 111 -8.81 -5.57 15.15
C VAL A 111 -9.03 -6.58 16.26
N GLN A 112 -7.98 -6.96 16.99
CA GLN A 112 -8.09 -7.85 18.13
C GLN A 112 -9.00 -7.27 19.23
N GLN A 113 -8.86 -5.98 19.55
CA GLN A 113 -9.72 -5.32 20.53
C GLN A 113 -11.20 -5.40 20.13
N ILE A 114 -11.53 -5.07 18.87
CA ILE A 114 -12.90 -5.16 18.35
C ILE A 114 -13.45 -6.58 18.49
N GLY A 115 -12.64 -7.59 18.13
CA GLY A 115 -13.03 -9.00 18.23
C GLY A 115 -13.28 -9.47 19.67
N LEU A 116 -12.51 -8.97 20.64
CA LEU A 116 -12.61 -9.39 22.04
C LEU A 116 -13.69 -8.65 22.84
N THR A 117 -14.01 -7.40 22.47
CA THR A 117 -14.99 -6.58 23.19
C THR A 117 -16.33 -6.47 22.48
N GLY A 118 -16.40 -6.92 21.23
CA GLY A 118 -17.61 -6.87 20.41
C GLY A 118 -18.62 -7.95 20.79
N ASP A 119 -19.87 -7.74 20.39
CA ASP A 119 -20.91 -8.76 20.53
C ASP A 119 -20.59 -9.97 19.63
N ALA A 120 -20.72 -11.18 20.17
CA ALA A 120 -20.40 -12.41 19.47
C ALA A 120 -21.37 -12.71 18.30
N GLY A 121 -22.60 -12.18 18.36
CA GLY A 121 -23.57 -12.27 17.27
C GLY A 121 -23.34 -11.26 16.15
N SER A 122 -22.44 -10.29 16.33
CA SER A 122 -22.16 -9.26 15.34
C SER A 122 -21.16 -9.72 14.29
N MET A 123 -21.55 -9.60 13.02
CA MET A 123 -20.65 -9.85 11.89
C MET A 123 -19.39 -8.98 11.90
N ALA A 124 -19.45 -7.78 12.49
CA ALA A 124 -18.27 -6.93 12.62
C ALA A 124 -17.22 -7.56 13.57
N THR A 125 -17.66 -8.16 14.66
CA THR A 125 -16.80 -8.89 15.62
C THR A 125 -16.20 -10.13 14.95
N VAL A 126 -17.03 -10.92 14.26
CA VAL A 126 -16.59 -12.13 13.54
C VAL A 126 -15.54 -11.78 12.48
N ARG A 127 -15.79 -10.75 11.67
CA ARG A 127 -14.82 -10.27 10.66
C ARG A 127 -13.53 -9.76 11.29
N ALA A 128 -13.61 -9.08 12.43
CA ALA A 128 -12.41 -8.63 13.12
C ALA A 128 -11.56 -9.83 13.61
N LEU A 129 -12.17 -10.84 14.22
CA LEU A 129 -11.46 -12.05 14.64
C LEU A 129 -10.85 -12.80 13.45
N GLU A 130 -11.59 -12.93 12.35
CA GLU A 130 -11.10 -13.53 11.10
C GLU A 130 -9.87 -12.79 10.57
N ILE A 131 -9.92 -11.45 10.49
CA ILE A 131 -8.79 -10.63 10.03
C ILE A 131 -7.60 -10.78 10.99
N GLY A 132 -7.83 -10.79 12.30
CA GLY A 132 -6.77 -10.98 13.31
C GLY A 132 -6.10 -12.35 13.21
N LEU A 133 -6.86 -13.41 12.96
CA LEU A 133 -6.32 -14.75 12.72
C LEU A 133 -5.50 -14.79 11.43
N ARG A 134 -5.99 -14.19 10.35
CA ARG A 134 -5.25 -14.11 9.07
C ARG A 134 -3.93 -13.36 9.18
N ALA A 135 -3.91 -12.25 9.92
CA ALA A 135 -2.69 -11.48 10.11
C ALA A 135 -1.59 -12.28 10.83
N ARG A 136 -1.97 -13.15 11.78
CA ARG A 136 -1.04 -13.97 12.57
C ARG A 136 -0.68 -15.29 11.88
N HIS A 137 -1.61 -15.86 11.13
CA HIS A 137 -1.44 -17.13 10.44
C HIS A 137 -1.40 -16.85 8.94
N GLY A 138 -0.19 -16.67 8.40
CA GLY A 138 0.03 -16.42 6.97
C GLY A 138 -0.57 -17.49 6.05
N SER A 139 -0.87 -18.70 6.55
CA SER A 139 -1.56 -19.76 5.78
C SER A 139 -3.07 -19.53 5.62
N LEU A 140 -3.68 -18.61 6.36
CA LEU A 140 -5.09 -18.24 6.24
C LEU A 140 -5.31 -17.00 5.38
N ALA A 141 -4.24 -16.38 4.89
CA ALA A 141 -4.32 -15.36 3.86
C ALA A 141 -5.09 -15.93 2.67
N HIS A 142 -6.11 -15.21 2.18
CA HIS A 142 -6.88 -15.66 1.04
C HIS A 142 -5.95 -16.05 -0.12
N PRO A 143 -6.17 -17.19 -0.81
CA PRO A 143 -5.59 -17.35 -2.12
C PRO A 143 -6.00 -16.11 -2.93
N ARG A 144 -5.04 -15.54 -3.68
CA ARG A 144 -5.25 -14.43 -4.59
C ARG A 144 -6.61 -14.64 -5.26
N GLN A 145 -7.63 -13.83 -4.92
CA GLN A 145 -8.91 -13.92 -5.58
C GLN A 145 -8.61 -13.79 -7.07
N ALA A 146 -8.91 -14.83 -7.84
CA ALA A 146 -8.73 -14.79 -9.29
C ALA A 146 -9.42 -13.51 -9.78
N ALA A 147 -8.72 -12.73 -10.61
CA ALA A 147 -9.28 -11.52 -11.17
C ALA A 147 -10.66 -11.87 -11.75
N PRO A 148 -11.70 -11.02 -11.55
CA PRO A 148 -13.00 -11.28 -12.14
C PRO A 148 -12.79 -11.48 -13.64
N ALA A 149 -13.26 -12.61 -14.17
CA ALA A 149 -13.21 -12.87 -15.60
C ALA A 149 -14.04 -11.78 -16.28
N ALA A 150 -13.34 -10.81 -16.87
CA ALA A 150 -13.94 -9.80 -17.72
C ALA A 150 -13.92 -10.35 -19.14
N THR A 151 -15.10 -10.65 -19.67
CA THR A 151 -15.26 -11.00 -21.08
C THR A 151 -15.79 -9.79 -21.83
N ALA A 152 -15.10 -9.43 -22.91
CA ALA A 152 -15.52 -8.38 -23.82
C ALA A 152 -15.89 -9.01 -25.17
N GLU A 153 -17.14 -8.85 -25.58
CA GLU A 153 -17.61 -9.26 -26.90
C GLU A 153 -17.87 -8.04 -27.77
N MET A 154 -17.38 -8.08 -29.02
CA MET A 154 -17.63 -7.06 -30.03
C MET A 154 -18.38 -7.70 -31.20
N ARG A 155 -19.60 -7.22 -31.46
CA ARG A 155 -20.40 -7.64 -32.63
C ARG A 155 -20.49 -6.51 -33.64
N LYS A 156 -20.21 -6.85 -34.89
CA LYS A 156 -20.43 -5.99 -36.06
C LYS A 156 -21.75 -6.37 -36.71
N HIS A 157 -22.63 -5.39 -36.87
CA HIS A 157 -23.94 -5.55 -37.51
C HIS A 157 -23.82 -5.32 -39.02
N ALA A 158 -24.80 -5.83 -39.77
CA ALA A 158 -24.81 -5.76 -41.23
C ALA A 158 -24.90 -4.32 -41.78
N ASP A 159 -25.39 -3.38 -40.97
CA ASP A 159 -25.46 -1.95 -41.27
C ASP A 159 -24.13 -1.20 -41.05
N GLY A 160 -23.07 -1.93 -40.65
CA GLY A 160 -21.74 -1.36 -40.38
C GLY A 160 -21.58 -0.85 -38.95
N SER A 161 -22.63 -0.82 -38.13
CA SER A 161 -22.54 -0.45 -36.72
C SER A 161 -21.84 -1.53 -35.89
N GLN A 162 -21.21 -1.13 -34.80
CA GLN A 162 -20.51 -2.02 -33.87
C GLN A 162 -21.08 -1.85 -32.47
N SER A 163 -21.41 -2.96 -31.83
CA SER A 163 -21.80 -3.00 -30.42
C SER A 163 -20.71 -3.69 -29.60
N PHE A 164 -20.37 -3.10 -28.46
CA PHE A 164 -19.37 -3.58 -27.52
C PHE A 164 -20.03 -3.85 -26.17
N THR A 165 -19.93 -5.09 -25.70
CA THR A 165 -20.49 -5.51 -24.41
C THR A 165 -19.37 -6.03 -23.53
N VAL A 166 -19.24 -5.45 -22.33
CA VAL A 166 -18.32 -5.93 -21.28
C VAL A 166 -19.14 -6.54 -20.17
N SER A 167 -18.91 -7.82 -19.90
CA SER A 167 -19.48 -8.53 -18.76
C SER A 167 -18.42 -8.68 -17.68
N ILE A 168 -18.65 -8.09 -16.51
CA ILE A 168 -17.79 -8.25 -15.33
C ILE A 168 -18.51 -9.21 -14.38
N GLY A 169 -18.02 -10.43 -14.25
CA GLY A 169 -18.57 -11.39 -13.29
C GLY A 169 -18.37 -10.90 -11.86
N SER A 170 -19.45 -10.79 -11.07
CA SER A 170 -19.34 -10.66 -9.61
C SER A 170 -18.92 -12.00 -9.02
N PRO A 171 -17.88 -12.07 -8.16
CA PRO A 171 -17.53 -13.32 -7.51
C PRO A 171 -18.67 -13.74 -6.57
N GLY A 172 -19.27 -14.88 -6.88
CA GLY A 172 -20.37 -15.48 -6.12
C GLY A 172 -19.93 -15.95 -4.73
N ALA A 173 -20.83 -15.78 -3.76
CA ALA A 173 -20.75 -16.35 -2.43
C ALA A 173 -20.82 -17.88 -2.50
N HIS A 174 -19.80 -18.54 -1.95
CA HIS A 174 -19.86 -19.93 -1.52
C HIS A 174 -19.55 -19.98 -0.03
#